data_AF-A0A3D2IPS2-F1
#
_entry.id   AF-A0A3D2IPS2-F1
#
_cell.length_a   1.000
_cell.length_b   1.000
_cell.length_c   1.000
_cell.angle_alpha   90.00
_cell.angle_beta   90.00
_cell.angle_gamma   90.00
#
_symmetry.space_group_name_H-M   'P 1'
#
loop_
_entity.id
_entity.type
_entity.pdbx_description
1 polymer ?
#
loop_
_entity_poly.entity_id
_entity_poly.type
_entity_poly.pdbx_seq_one_letter_code
_entity_poly.pdbx_strand_id
1 'polypeptide(L)'
;LSGQEDETAPVRSTNPQRKRTILLYDCGSDLETDAGLASYNLKQILRSRFSSDDDITFLVMTGGSHKWQLDNDNDPGNENGYLTFPEGSNLPGDAVVPYDFNNRTYGDEQSDPESQISNVYNQIWEARGADAKINNEDDPNAGKLVLLDGDGITGDNEPVQATEELMSDPAILKAFINYGAANYPAEKYDLILWDHGGGPKSGFGVDEHHDDSDDWSAPSIMSFEGIIEALSDNAVTNNDADGDGRKDKFDFINFDACLMNSVELALVMADYTDYYIASAETEPGYGQYYGPCADQDGKQYKGWLDELGNPANDEKYNAADGTYELGKVIVDDFYNFYEKETGDGASQEGTLAVVDTKKMMDSQFVNTLTALTDVIRAEAGNVEEDGLHFYDELKS
;
A
#
# COMPACT_ATOMS: atom_id res chain seq x y z
N LEU A 1 8.21 25.57 -25.29
CA LEU A 1 8.28 24.21 -25.85
C LEU A 1 9.69 23.96 -26.36
N SER A 2 10.62 23.77 -25.41
CA SER A 2 11.94 23.22 -25.64
C SER A 2 11.97 21.97 -24.78
N GLY A 3 12.04 20.80 -25.43
CA GLY A 3 12.01 19.51 -24.76
C GLY A 3 13.20 19.35 -23.82
N GLN A 4 12.89 18.97 -22.58
CA GLN A 4 13.74 18.07 -21.83
C GLN A 4 13.41 16.68 -22.33
N GLU A 5 14.44 15.94 -22.72
CA GLU A 5 14.34 14.53 -23.05
C GLU A 5 13.84 13.81 -21.79
N ASP A 6 12.73 13.08 -21.93
CA ASP A 6 12.29 12.08 -20.95
C ASP A 6 13.49 11.19 -20.64
N GLU A 7 14.04 11.28 -19.43
CA GLU A 7 14.87 10.21 -18.90
C GLU A 7 13.97 8.98 -18.85
N THR A 8 14.24 8.03 -19.73
CA THR A 8 13.54 6.74 -19.76
C THR A 8 13.54 6.17 -18.35
N ALA A 9 12.36 5.90 -17.80
CA ALA A 9 12.19 5.30 -16.48
C ALA A 9 13.19 4.14 -16.28
N PRO A 10 13.78 3.99 -15.07
CA PRO A 10 14.76 2.93 -14.83
C PRO A 10 14.16 1.57 -15.19
N VAL A 11 14.85 0.83 -16.05
CA VAL A 11 14.40 -0.49 -16.53
C VAL A 11 14.68 -1.54 -15.46
N ARG A 12 13.70 -2.43 -15.21
CA ARG A 12 13.85 -3.57 -14.27
C ARG A 12 15.11 -4.37 -14.59
N SER A 13 15.90 -4.69 -13.56
CA SER A 13 17.05 -5.59 -13.74
C SER A 13 16.58 -6.95 -14.24
N THR A 14 17.14 -7.44 -15.34
CA THR A 14 16.85 -8.77 -15.91
C THR A 14 17.50 -9.92 -15.11
N ASN A 15 18.16 -9.62 -13.99
CA ASN A 15 18.74 -10.61 -13.08
C ASN A 15 18.23 -10.32 -11.67
N PRO A 16 17.09 -10.95 -11.26
CA PRO A 16 16.51 -10.72 -9.95
C PRO A 16 17.48 -11.20 -8.88
N GLN A 17 17.64 -10.40 -7.82
CA GLN A 17 18.49 -10.75 -6.68
C GLN A 17 17.70 -11.37 -5.53
N ARG A 18 16.36 -11.23 -5.59
CA ARG A 18 15.41 -11.57 -4.54
C ARG A 18 14.21 -12.26 -5.14
N LYS A 19 13.48 -13.03 -4.34
CA LYS A 19 12.24 -13.68 -4.78
C LYS A 19 11.09 -12.68 -4.84
N ARG A 20 10.96 -11.81 -3.84
CA ARG A 20 9.80 -10.92 -3.71
C ARG A 20 10.19 -9.55 -3.15
N THR A 21 9.65 -8.48 -3.73
CA THR A 21 9.70 -7.13 -3.16
C THR A 21 8.27 -6.63 -2.95
N ILE A 22 7.95 -6.31 -1.71
CA ILE A 22 6.65 -5.78 -1.28
C ILE A 22 6.83 -4.29 -1.03
N LEU A 23 6.00 -3.47 -1.66
CA LEU A 23 5.99 -2.02 -1.55
C LEU A 23 4.75 -1.61 -0.75
N LEU A 24 4.94 -0.98 0.40
CA LEU A 24 3.87 -0.36 1.17
C LEU A 24 3.96 1.16 1.00
N TYR A 25 2.95 1.73 0.36
CA TYR A 25 2.74 3.17 0.28
C TYR A 25 1.82 3.59 1.43
N ASP A 26 2.44 4.04 2.53
CA ASP A 26 1.81 4.30 3.83
C ASP A 26 1.48 5.79 3.95
N CYS A 27 0.37 6.18 3.32
CA CYS A 27 -0.13 7.56 3.40
C CYS A 27 -0.84 7.73 4.74
N GLY A 28 -0.15 8.32 5.71
CA GLY A 28 -0.57 8.24 7.12
C GLY A 28 -1.87 8.97 7.44
N SER A 29 -2.12 10.10 6.79
CA SER A 29 -3.30 10.95 6.96
C SER A 29 -3.67 11.27 8.42
N ASP A 30 -4.93 11.63 8.66
CA ASP A 30 -5.49 11.75 10.00
C ASP A 30 -5.59 10.39 10.72
N LEU A 31 -5.57 9.26 10.00
CA LEU A 31 -5.54 7.93 10.61
C LEU A 31 -4.26 7.70 11.43
N GLU A 32 -3.15 8.30 11.03
CA GLU A 32 -1.90 8.30 11.77
C GLU A 32 -1.83 9.47 12.75
N THR A 33 -2.11 10.70 12.31
CA THR A 33 -2.03 11.90 13.16
C THR A 33 -2.92 11.80 14.38
N ASP A 34 -4.15 11.31 14.22
CA ASP A 34 -5.16 11.28 15.28
C ASP A 34 -5.23 9.92 15.99
N ALA A 35 -4.95 8.82 15.30
CA ALA A 35 -5.22 7.47 15.81
C ALA A 35 -4.01 6.52 15.84
N GLY A 36 -2.90 6.83 15.14
CA GLY A 36 -1.67 6.04 15.18
C GLY A 36 -1.81 4.68 14.49
N LEU A 37 -2.72 4.58 13.52
CA LEU A 37 -3.10 3.31 12.90
C LEU A 37 -2.06 2.81 11.90
N ALA A 38 -1.37 3.70 11.18
CA ALA A 38 -0.24 3.32 10.32
C ALA A 38 0.89 2.77 11.19
N SER A 39 1.23 3.49 12.27
CA SER A 39 2.21 3.06 13.27
C SER A 39 1.85 1.72 13.93
N TYR A 40 0.57 1.45 14.17
CA TYR A 40 0.10 0.15 14.66
C TYR A 40 0.39 -0.98 13.64
N ASN A 41 0.14 -0.74 12.36
CA ASN A 41 0.41 -1.70 11.29
C ASN A 41 1.92 -1.91 11.07
N LEU A 42 2.72 -0.85 11.11
CA LEU A 42 4.18 -0.97 11.08
C LEU A 42 4.69 -1.83 12.24
N LYS A 43 4.18 -1.65 13.47
CA LYS A 43 4.54 -2.53 14.60
C LYS A 43 4.18 -3.99 14.34
N GLN A 44 3.03 -4.28 13.73
CA GLN A 44 2.68 -5.66 13.34
C GLN A 44 3.68 -6.22 12.32
N ILE A 45 3.99 -5.47 11.27
CA ILE A 45 4.95 -5.86 10.23
C ILE A 45 6.31 -6.17 10.88
N LEU A 46 6.84 -5.28 11.70
CA LEU A 46 8.16 -5.44 12.34
C LEU A 46 8.21 -6.60 13.33
N ARG A 47 7.07 -7.02 13.88
CA ARG A 47 6.99 -8.20 14.77
C ARG A 47 6.87 -9.52 14.00
N SER A 48 6.54 -9.49 12.71
CA SER A 48 6.44 -10.68 11.85
C SER A 48 7.80 -11.27 11.52
N ARG A 49 7.83 -12.54 11.15
CA ARG A 49 9.05 -13.27 10.77
C ARG A 49 9.06 -13.55 9.27
N PHE A 50 9.63 -12.64 8.48
CA PHE A 50 9.64 -12.71 7.01
C PHE A 50 10.99 -12.42 6.34
N SER A 51 12.02 -12.12 7.11
CA SER A 51 13.25 -11.49 6.60
C SER A 51 14.54 -12.25 6.95
N SER A 52 14.45 -13.54 7.26
CA SER A 52 15.60 -14.33 7.75
C SER A 52 16.71 -14.62 6.74
N ASP A 53 16.42 -14.53 5.43
CA ASP A 53 17.30 -14.95 4.33
C ASP A 53 17.46 -13.91 3.20
N ASP A 54 16.97 -12.68 3.40
CA ASP A 54 16.98 -11.57 2.43
C ASP A 54 16.24 -11.84 1.09
N ASP A 55 15.53 -12.97 0.95
CA ASP A 55 14.77 -13.31 -0.27
C ASP A 55 13.50 -12.47 -0.43
N ILE A 56 12.98 -11.94 0.67
CA ILE A 56 11.83 -11.04 0.74
C ILE A 56 12.34 -9.67 1.20
N THR A 57 12.10 -8.64 0.39
CA THR A 57 12.27 -7.25 0.79
C THR A 57 10.91 -6.61 0.99
N PHE A 58 10.75 -5.88 2.10
CA PHE A 58 9.57 -5.08 2.39
C PHE A 58 10.00 -3.62 2.50
N LEU A 59 9.59 -2.80 1.54
CA LEU A 59 9.85 -1.36 1.53
C LEU A 59 8.60 -0.61 1.97
N VAL A 60 8.81 0.46 2.74
CA VAL A 60 7.73 1.34 3.21
C VAL A 60 8.06 2.76 2.80
N MET A 61 7.13 3.44 2.15
CA MET A 61 7.16 4.89 2.01
C MET A 61 6.19 5.51 3.01
N THR A 62 6.71 6.35 3.89
CA THR A 62 5.93 7.04 4.93
C THR A 62 5.81 8.51 4.57
N GLY A 63 4.59 9.05 4.61
CA GLY A 63 4.31 10.45 4.34
C GLY A 63 2.86 10.82 4.66
N GLY A 64 2.45 12.03 4.28
CA GLY A 64 1.03 12.42 4.25
C GLY A 64 0.34 12.65 5.61
N SER A 65 1.06 12.56 6.72
CA SER A 65 0.56 12.80 8.08
C SER A 65 1.34 13.93 8.76
N HIS A 66 0.62 14.79 9.50
CA HIS A 66 1.25 15.82 10.34
C HIS A 66 2.01 15.27 11.54
N LYS A 67 1.80 14.02 11.93
CA LYS A 67 2.47 13.41 13.07
C LYS A 67 2.45 11.88 13.01
N TRP A 68 3.64 11.31 13.04
CA TRP A 68 3.83 9.87 13.28
C TRP A 68 3.93 9.55 14.78
N GLN A 69 3.39 8.40 15.17
CA GLN A 69 3.36 7.87 16.53
C GLN A 69 4.33 6.69 16.72
N LEU A 70 4.99 6.25 15.66
CA LEU A 70 6.12 5.33 15.74
C LEU A 70 7.38 6.14 16.01
N ASP A 71 7.78 6.12 17.26
CA ASP A 71 8.97 6.80 17.77
C ASP A 71 10.03 5.78 18.23
N ASN A 72 11.22 6.32 18.54
CA ASN A 72 12.33 5.56 19.11
C ASN A 72 12.23 5.40 20.64
N ASP A 73 11.14 5.83 21.26
CA ASP A 73 10.91 5.59 22.67
C ASP A 73 10.53 4.12 22.92
N ASN A 74 10.82 3.64 24.14
CA ASN A 74 10.71 2.22 24.48
C ASN A 74 9.25 1.72 24.39
N ASP A 75 8.89 1.11 23.27
CA ASP A 75 7.66 0.34 23.14
C ASP A 75 7.71 -0.86 24.10
N PRO A 76 6.64 -1.14 24.88
CA PRO A 76 6.60 -2.31 25.73
C PRO A 76 6.74 -3.60 24.91
N GLY A 77 7.94 -4.21 24.92
CA GLY A 77 8.28 -5.37 24.11
C GLY A 77 9.37 -5.13 23.06
N ASN A 78 9.88 -3.90 22.89
CA ASN A 78 11.08 -3.61 22.12
C ASN A 78 11.94 -2.55 22.84
N GLU A 79 12.90 -3.02 23.64
CA GLU A 79 13.78 -2.17 24.46
C GLU A 79 14.79 -1.34 23.64
N ASN A 80 14.87 -1.56 22.32
CA ASN A 80 15.85 -0.93 21.43
C ASN A 80 15.19 0.02 20.41
N GLY A 81 13.90 0.35 20.55
CA GLY A 81 13.13 1.16 19.58
C GLY A 81 12.89 0.45 18.24
N TYR A 82 12.10 1.03 17.35
CA TYR A 82 11.83 0.44 16.02
C TYR A 82 12.64 1.08 14.89
N LEU A 83 13.17 2.29 15.07
CA LEU A 83 13.79 3.03 13.97
C LEU A 83 15.31 2.91 14.03
N THR A 84 15.92 2.77 12.86
CA THR A 84 17.36 2.78 12.68
C THR A 84 17.70 3.82 11.64
N PHE A 85 18.60 4.73 12.02
CA PHE A 85 19.12 5.79 11.16
C PHE A 85 20.61 5.51 10.90
N PRO A 86 20.96 4.85 9.77
CA PRO A 86 22.35 4.58 9.45
C PRO A 86 23.20 5.86 9.36
N GLU A 87 24.48 5.76 9.74
CA GLU A 87 25.41 6.89 9.60
C GLU A 87 25.51 7.31 8.12
N GLY A 88 25.31 8.60 7.86
CA GLY A 88 25.32 9.14 6.50
C GLY A 88 24.00 9.02 5.74
N SER A 89 22.89 8.67 6.42
CA SER A 89 21.54 8.81 5.86
C SER A 89 21.28 10.27 5.47
N ASN A 90 20.60 10.49 4.34
CA ASN A 90 20.12 11.80 3.92
C ASN A 90 18.92 12.21 4.79
N LEU A 91 19.19 12.58 6.05
CA LEU A 91 18.16 12.99 7.00
C LEU A 91 18.33 14.49 7.33
N PRO A 92 17.39 15.34 6.90
CA PRO A 92 17.42 16.76 7.23
C PRO A 92 17.28 17.00 8.74
N GLY A 93 17.98 18.03 9.25
CA GLY A 93 17.94 18.37 10.68
C GLY A 93 16.58 18.87 11.18
N ASP A 94 15.69 19.23 10.27
CA ASP A 94 14.31 19.66 10.53
C ASP A 94 13.28 18.58 10.20
N ALA A 95 13.70 17.32 10.03
CA ALA A 95 12.81 16.22 9.68
C ALA A 95 11.69 15.97 10.71
N VAL A 96 11.86 16.41 11.96
CA VAL A 96 10.84 16.27 13.00
C VAL A 96 10.52 17.63 13.61
N VAL A 97 9.27 18.04 13.48
CA VAL A 97 8.73 19.26 14.07
C VAL A 97 7.56 18.92 15.00
N PRO A 98 7.53 19.40 16.25
CA PRO A 98 6.40 19.20 17.15
C PRO A 98 5.09 19.68 16.53
N TYR A 99 4.07 18.84 16.57
CA TYR A 99 2.73 19.16 16.10
C TYR A 99 1.75 19.24 17.28
N ASP A 100 1.08 20.38 17.45
CA ASP A 100 0.03 20.56 18.46
C ASP A 100 -1.32 20.09 17.91
N PHE A 101 -1.71 18.90 18.35
CA PHE A 101 -2.98 18.27 18.00
C PHE A 101 -4.21 19.16 18.25
N ASN A 102 -4.25 19.91 19.36
CA ASN A 102 -5.45 20.66 19.74
C ASN A 102 -5.63 21.91 18.88
N ASN A 103 -4.52 22.48 18.43
CA ASN A 103 -4.50 23.71 17.68
C ASN A 103 -4.27 23.50 16.17
N ARG A 104 -3.93 22.26 15.75
CA ARG A 104 -3.56 21.89 14.37
C ARG A 104 -2.48 22.82 13.82
N THR A 105 -1.38 22.94 14.57
CA THR A 105 -0.26 23.84 14.24
C THR A 105 1.07 23.20 14.57
N TYR A 106 2.06 23.45 13.72
CA TYR A 106 3.46 23.14 14.00
C TYR A 106 4.06 24.11 15.02
N GLY A 107 4.92 23.60 15.89
CA GLY A 107 5.75 24.39 16.79
C GLY A 107 6.97 24.99 16.10
N ASP A 108 7.57 26.00 16.73
CA ASP A 108 8.76 26.69 16.20
C ASP A 108 10.09 25.97 16.51
N GLU A 109 10.07 24.96 17.40
CA GLU A 109 11.27 24.26 17.86
C GLU A 109 11.46 22.93 17.12
N GLN A 110 12.66 22.65 16.63
CA GLN A 110 12.98 21.35 16.03
C GLN A 110 13.21 20.29 17.12
N SER A 111 12.74 19.07 16.87
CA SER A 111 13.07 17.90 17.68
C SER A 111 14.33 17.21 17.16
N ASP A 112 14.77 16.16 17.85
CA ASP A 112 15.80 15.27 17.32
C ASP A 112 15.27 14.62 16.03
N PRO A 113 15.94 14.81 14.87
CA PRO A 113 15.47 14.25 13.59
C PRO A 113 15.43 12.71 13.59
N GLU A 114 16.16 12.06 14.50
CA GLU A 114 16.18 10.60 14.65
C GLU A 114 15.16 10.08 15.71
N SER A 115 14.27 10.94 16.24
CA SER A 115 13.35 10.51 17.30
C SER A 115 12.12 9.76 16.80
N GLN A 116 11.69 9.99 15.57
CA GLN A 116 10.47 9.41 14.98
C GLN A 116 10.53 9.43 13.45
N ILE A 117 9.54 8.84 12.79
CA ILE A 117 9.30 9.06 11.36
C ILE A 117 9.02 10.56 11.11
N SER A 118 9.57 11.08 10.02
CA SER A 118 9.44 12.48 9.64
C SER A 118 7.99 12.87 9.38
N ASN A 119 7.61 14.05 9.86
CA ASN A 119 6.35 14.73 9.53
C ASN A 119 6.58 15.98 8.67
N VAL A 120 7.73 16.02 7.98
CA VAL A 120 8.18 17.13 7.14
C VAL A 120 8.64 16.64 5.76
N TYR A 121 9.23 15.45 5.68
CA TYR A 121 9.70 14.83 4.45
C TYR A 121 9.05 13.45 4.32
N ASN A 122 8.73 13.06 3.08
CA ASN A 122 8.44 11.66 2.81
C ASN A 122 9.74 10.86 2.97
N GLN A 123 9.64 9.65 3.51
CA GLN A 123 10.81 8.81 3.78
C GLN A 123 10.60 7.41 3.24
N ILE A 124 11.70 6.78 2.80
CA ILE A 124 11.72 5.39 2.36
C ILE A 124 12.49 4.55 3.37
N TRP A 125 11.88 3.45 3.77
CA TRP A 125 12.39 2.53 4.78
C TRP A 125 12.45 1.11 4.26
N GLU A 126 13.41 0.33 4.75
CA GLU A 126 13.35 -1.13 4.71
C GLU A 126 12.77 -1.65 6.02
N ALA A 127 11.64 -2.35 5.95
CA ALA A 127 11.07 -3.07 7.08
C ALA A 127 11.73 -4.44 7.22
N ARG A 128 12.34 -4.68 8.38
CA ARG A 128 12.94 -5.95 8.77
C ARG A 128 12.13 -6.57 9.90
N GLY A 129 11.78 -7.83 9.74
CA GLY A 129 10.98 -8.58 10.70
C GLY A 129 11.77 -9.01 11.95
N ALA A 130 11.08 -9.60 12.92
CA ALA A 130 11.66 -10.09 14.18
C ALA A 130 12.58 -11.31 14.01
N ASP A 131 12.75 -11.81 12.79
CA ASP A 131 13.71 -12.84 12.42
C ASP A 131 14.94 -12.30 11.68
N ALA A 132 15.03 -10.97 11.52
CA ALA A 132 16.19 -10.32 10.96
C ALA A 132 17.42 -10.57 11.83
N LYS A 133 18.54 -10.92 11.20
CA LYS A 133 19.81 -11.11 11.91
C LYS A 133 20.47 -9.76 12.14
N ILE A 134 20.63 -9.37 13.40
CA ILE A 134 21.47 -8.22 13.78
C ILE A 134 22.86 -8.78 14.12
N ASN A 135 23.89 -8.37 13.38
CA ASN A 135 25.28 -8.84 13.59
C ASN A 135 25.46 -10.37 13.55
N ASN A 136 24.59 -11.11 12.86
CA ASN A 136 24.52 -12.59 12.85
C ASN A 136 24.10 -13.23 14.19
N GLU A 137 23.42 -12.50 15.07
CA GLU A 137 22.84 -13.03 16.31
C GLU A 137 21.32 -13.02 16.26
N ASP A 138 20.69 -13.97 16.95
CA ASP A 138 19.24 -14.03 17.12
C ASP A 138 18.82 -13.01 18.21
N ASP A 139 18.16 -11.92 17.81
CA ASP A 139 17.55 -10.95 18.73
C ASP A 139 16.02 -11.04 18.63
N PRO A 140 15.30 -11.42 19.70
CA PRO A 140 13.83 -11.44 19.69
C PRO A 140 13.19 -10.06 19.48
N ASN A 141 13.96 -8.97 19.57
CA ASN A 141 13.55 -7.59 19.29
C ASN A 141 14.16 -7.05 17.98
N ALA A 142 14.55 -7.92 17.04
CA ALA A 142 15.24 -7.55 15.81
C ALA A 142 14.40 -6.74 14.80
N GLY A 143 13.09 -6.63 15.01
CA GLY A 143 12.21 -5.88 14.11
C GLY A 143 12.60 -4.41 14.02
N LYS A 144 12.94 -3.92 12.83
CA LYS A 144 13.41 -2.54 12.60
C LYS A 144 12.91 -1.97 11.28
N LEU A 145 12.58 -0.68 11.28
CA LEU A 145 12.60 0.16 10.08
C LEU A 145 13.99 0.77 9.95
N VAL A 146 14.66 0.46 8.84
CA VAL A 146 15.98 1.02 8.52
C VAL A 146 15.79 2.10 7.47
N LEU A 147 16.19 3.33 7.79
CA LEU A 147 16.07 4.46 6.86
C LEU A 147 16.94 4.21 5.63
N LEU A 148 16.33 4.32 4.45
CA LEU A 148 17.03 4.25 3.16
C LEU A 148 17.14 5.63 2.53
N ASP A 149 16.10 6.43 2.65
CA ASP A 149 16.01 7.78 2.10
C ASP A 149 15.14 8.67 3.00
N GLY A 150 15.60 9.88 3.29
CA GLY A 150 15.06 10.69 4.40
C GLY A 150 14.71 12.13 4.07
N ASP A 151 14.99 12.59 2.85
CA ASP A 151 14.88 14.00 2.43
C ASP A 151 13.90 14.23 1.28
N GLY A 152 12.98 13.29 1.03
CA GLY A 152 12.02 13.34 -0.07
C GLY A 152 12.48 12.54 -1.28
N ILE A 153 11.53 12.04 -2.07
CA ILE A 153 11.81 11.05 -3.12
C ILE A 153 12.21 11.68 -4.47
N THR A 154 11.84 12.94 -4.70
CA THR A 154 12.06 13.61 -6.00
C THR A 154 13.22 14.61 -5.99
N GLY A 155 13.78 14.89 -4.82
CA GLY A 155 14.72 15.98 -4.59
C GLY A 155 16.17 15.77 -5.00
N ASP A 156 16.53 14.60 -5.56
CA ASP A 156 17.91 14.11 -5.67
C ASP A 156 19.00 15.21 -5.75
N ASN A 157 19.69 15.42 -4.60
CA ASN A 157 20.72 16.43 -4.22
C ASN A 157 20.27 17.56 -3.27
N GLU A 158 18.97 17.89 -3.18
CA GLU A 158 18.44 18.89 -2.24
C GLU A 158 17.14 18.37 -1.58
N PRO A 159 16.95 18.53 -0.26
CA PRO A 159 15.73 18.07 0.40
C PRO A 159 14.46 18.72 -0.14
N VAL A 160 13.40 17.93 -0.34
CA VAL A 160 12.08 18.40 -0.77
C VAL A 160 11.03 17.95 0.24
N GLN A 161 10.30 18.92 0.80
CA GLN A 161 9.34 18.67 1.87
C GLN A 161 8.04 18.02 1.34
N ALA A 162 7.33 17.32 2.23
CA ALA A 162 6.06 16.67 1.93
C ALA A 162 4.97 17.65 1.44
N THR A 163 5.08 18.95 1.77
CA THR A 163 4.20 20.01 1.22
C THR A 163 4.38 20.25 -0.28
N GLU A 164 5.53 19.85 -0.84
CA GLU A 164 5.84 19.91 -2.27
C GLU A 164 5.82 18.52 -2.94
N GLU A 165 5.81 17.44 -2.14
CA GLU A 165 5.76 16.04 -2.55
C GLU A 165 4.54 15.32 -1.94
N LEU A 166 3.33 15.78 -2.25
CA LEU A 166 2.15 15.18 -1.63
C LEU A 166 2.05 13.67 -1.96
N MET A 167 1.77 12.84 -0.97
CA MET A 167 1.47 11.42 -1.12
C MET A 167 0.22 11.19 -1.99
N SER A 168 -0.64 12.21 -2.16
CA SER A 168 -1.77 12.19 -3.08
C SER A 168 -1.40 12.49 -4.55
N ASP A 169 -0.15 12.85 -4.84
CA ASP A 169 0.35 13.07 -6.20
C ASP A 169 0.77 11.73 -6.86
N PRO A 170 0.19 11.38 -8.02
CA PRO A 170 0.58 10.20 -8.81
C PRO A 170 2.08 10.06 -9.09
N ALA A 171 2.80 11.18 -9.23
CA ALA A 171 4.23 11.19 -9.48
C ALA A 171 5.02 10.59 -8.31
N ILE A 172 4.55 10.79 -7.08
CA ILE A 172 5.20 10.30 -5.86
C ILE A 172 5.02 8.79 -5.73
N LEU A 173 3.82 8.26 -5.96
CA LEU A 173 3.59 6.81 -6.03
C LEU A 173 4.43 6.16 -7.15
N LYS A 174 4.49 6.76 -8.34
CA LYS A 174 5.34 6.29 -9.44
C LYS A 174 6.82 6.29 -9.05
N ALA A 175 7.28 7.35 -8.40
CA ALA A 175 8.67 7.47 -7.95
C ALA A 175 9.02 6.35 -6.94
N PHE A 176 8.12 6.03 -6.02
CA PHE A 176 8.32 4.94 -5.05
C PHE A 176 8.39 3.56 -5.71
N ILE A 177 7.47 3.28 -6.63
CA ILE A 177 7.51 2.04 -7.42
C ILE A 177 8.84 1.92 -8.17
N ASN A 178 9.31 3.01 -8.78
CA ASN A 178 10.57 3.04 -9.51
C ASN A 178 11.78 2.86 -8.58
N TYR A 179 11.77 3.49 -7.41
CA TYR A 179 12.81 3.32 -6.40
C TYR A 179 12.94 1.86 -5.98
N GLY A 180 11.82 1.21 -5.68
CA GLY A 180 11.79 -0.21 -5.29
C GLY A 180 12.32 -1.12 -6.40
N ALA A 181 11.85 -0.94 -7.63
CA ALA A 181 12.29 -1.77 -8.76
C ALA A 181 13.79 -1.57 -9.11
N ALA A 182 14.30 -0.34 -8.99
CA ALA A 182 15.70 -0.02 -9.31
C ALA A 182 16.68 -0.54 -8.25
N ASN A 183 16.35 -0.37 -6.97
CA ASN A 183 17.26 -0.70 -5.86
C ASN A 183 17.09 -2.13 -5.34
N TYR A 184 15.89 -2.70 -5.48
CA TYR A 184 15.53 -4.01 -4.96
C TYR A 184 14.91 -4.88 -6.07
N PRO A 185 15.72 -5.29 -7.07
CA PRO A 185 15.24 -6.14 -8.17
C PRO A 185 14.81 -7.52 -7.68
N ALA A 186 13.56 -7.91 -7.94
CA ALA A 186 12.96 -9.17 -7.52
C ALA A 186 12.23 -9.92 -8.65
N GLU A 187 11.94 -11.20 -8.45
CA GLU A 187 11.09 -11.99 -9.35
C GLU A 187 9.62 -11.55 -9.29
N LYS A 188 9.13 -11.27 -8.08
CA LYS A 188 7.75 -10.85 -7.80
C LYS A 188 7.70 -9.46 -7.18
N TYR A 189 6.71 -8.67 -7.58
CA TYR A 189 6.46 -7.34 -7.02
C TYR A 189 5.04 -7.24 -6.50
N ASP A 190 4.89 -6.83 -5.26
CA ASP A 190 3.59 -6.57 -4.65
C ASP A 190 3.49 -5.10 -4.25
N LEU A 191 2.30 -4.53 -4.35
CA LEU A 191 2.00 -3.15 -3.94
C LEU A 191 0.84 -3.13 -2.95
N ILE A 192 1.04 -2.45 -1.83
CA ILE A 192 0.05 -2.20 -0.79
C ILE A 192 -0.14 -0.69 -0.71
N LEU A 193 -1.38 -0.25 -0.80
CA LEU A 193 -1.82 1.14 -0.71
C LEU A 193 -2.64 1.25 0.57
N TRP A 194 -2.07 1.86 1.61
CA TRP A 194 -2.69 2.01 2.93
C TRP A 194 -3.08 3.45 3.17
N ASP A 195 -4.38 3.70 3.41
CA ASP A 195 -5.01 4.93 3.93
C ASP A 195 -6.55 4.87 3.78
N HIS A 196 -7.24 6.01 3.81
CA HIS A 196 -8.57 6.22 3.28
C HIS A 196 -8.71 5.82 1.81
N GLY A 197 -9.91 5.32 1.50
CA GLY A 197 -10.36 5.09 0.14
C GLY A 197 -11.79 5.61 -0.08
N GLY A 198 -12.07 6.02 -1.31
CA GLY A 198 -13.38 6.51 -1.72
C GLY A 198 -13.84 5.92 -3.06
N GLY A 199 -13.28 4.76 -3.41
CA GLY A 199 -13.62 4.01 -4.60
C GLY A 199 -13.40 4.77 -5.90
N PRO A 200 -14.10 4.42 -6.99
CA PRO A 200 -13.85 4.99 -8.32
C PRO A 200 -14.20 6.49 -8.41
N LYS A 201 -14.96 7.03 -7.43
CA LYS A 201 -15.41 8.42 -7.45
C LYS A 201 -14.38 9.37 -6.83
N SER A 202 -13.79 9.00 -5.70
CA SER A 202 -12.90 9.89 -4.94
C SER A 202 -11.44 9.47 -5.00
N GLY A 203 -11.14 8.17 -5.17
CA GLY A 203 -9.77 7.67 -5.21
C GLY A 203 -9.24 7.17 -3.87
N PHE A 204 -7.95 7.37 -3.60
CA PHE A 204 -7.19 6.79 -2.48
C PHE A 204 -6.20 7.80 -1.90
N GLY A 205 -5.89 7.71 -0.61
CA GLY A 205 -4.73 8.38 0.01
C GLY A 205 -4.93 9.88 0.22
N VAL A 206 -5.27 10.28 1.45
CA VAL A 206 -5.44 11.65 1.91
C VAL A 206 -4.14 12.20 2.49
N ASP A 207 -3.64 13.31 1.93
CA ASP A 207 -2.43 13.96 2.43
C ASP A 207 -2.78 15.20 3.28
N GLU A 208 -2.36 15.22 4.54
CA GLU A 208 -2.65 16.37 5.41
C GLU A 208 -1.83 17.64 5.07
N HIS A 209 -0.79 17.55 4.24
CA HIS A 209 0.06 18.68 3.85
C HIS A 209 -0.47 19.48 2.67
N HIS A 210 -1.55 19.04 2.02
CA HIS A 210 -2.17 19.78 0.93
C HIS A 210 -2.81 21.07 1.48
N ASP A 211 -2.25 22.22 1.06
CA ASP A 211 -2.57 23.61 1.41
C ASP A 211 -3.82 23.82 2.30
N ASP A 212 -3.59 24.42 3.49
CA ASP A 212 -4.54 25.11 4.39
C ASP A 212 -5.41 26.21 3.71
N SER A 213 -5.43 26.26 2.38
CA SER A 213 -6.30 27.15 1.61
C SER A 213 -7.75 26.69 1.76
N ASP A 214 -8.67 27.63 1.97
CA ASP A 214 -10.14 27.41 2.00
C ASP A 214 -10.71 26.84 0.66
N ASP A 215 -9.86 26.33 -0.23
CA ASP A 215 -10.20 25.80 -1.54
C ASP A 215 -10.38 24.27 -1.50
N TRP A 216 -11.56 23.85 -1.04
CA TRP A 216 -12.06 22.47 -1.10
C TRP A 216 -12.21 21.92 -2.55
N SER A 217 -11.79 22.66 -3.59
CA SER A 217 -11.89 22.22 -4.99
C SER A 217 -10.70 21.41 -5.50
N ALA A 218 -9.60 21.34 -4.74
CA ALA A 218 -8.47 20.45 -5.02
C ALA A 218 -8.48 19.29 -4.00
N PRO A 219 -8.74 18.04 -4.44
CA PRO A 219 -8.74 16.92 -3.53
C PRO A 219 -7.32 16.71 -2.98
N SER A 220 -7.18 16.76 -1.65
CA SER A 220 -6.09 16.02 -1.01
C SER A 220 -6.46 14.54 -0.97
N ILE A 221 -6.68 13.96 -2.15
CA ILE A 221 -6.86 12.53 -2.35
C ILE A 221 -6.42 12.19 -3.78
N MET A 222 -5.63 11.13 -3.94
CA MET A 222 -5.20 10.69 -5.26
C MET A 222 -6.40 10.12 -6.02
N SER A 223 -6.82 10.82 -7.08
CA SER A 223 -7.90 10.33 -7.96
C SER A 223 -7.60 8.93 -8.51
N PHE A 224 -8.64 8.17 -8.84
CA PHE A 224 -8.43 6.85 -9.43
C PHE A 224 -7.66 6.93 -10.76
N GLU A 225 -7.93 7.94 -11.58
CA GLU A 225 -7.15 8.21 -12.79
C GLU A 225 -5.66 8.44 -12.51
N GLY A 226 -5.34 9.14 -11.42
CA GLY A 226 -3.98 9.34 -10.95
C GLY A 226 -3.29 8.03 -10.54
N ILE A 227 -4.01 7.15 -9.85
CA ILE A 227 -3.48 5.80 -9.54
C ILE A 227 -3.16 5.04 -10.83
N ILE A 228 -4.02 5.13 -11.85
CA ILE A 228 -3.76 4.51 -13.16
C ILE A 228 -2.55 5.14 -13.86
N GLU A 229 -2.38 6.46 -13.78
CA GLU A 229 -1.21 7.14 -14.31
C GLU A 229 0.08 6.57 -13.72
N ALA A 230 0.14 6.42 -12.38
CA ALA A 230 1.28 5.83 -11.69
C ALA A 230 1.52 4.36 -12.05
N LEU A 231 0.44 3.57 -12.22
CA LEU A 231 0.53 2.13 -12.51
C LEU A 231 0.81 1.81 -13.99
N SER A 232 0.46 2.69 -14.92
CA SER A 232 0.51 2.40 -16.36
C SER A 232 1.89 2.50 -17.01
N ASP A 233 2.77 3.29 -16.41
CA ASP A 233 4.12 3.54 -16.90
C ASP A 233 5.09 3.69 -15.71
N ASN A 234 5.55 2.56 -15.18
CA ASN A 234 6.58 2.51 -14.14
C ASN A 234 7.55 1.35 -14.40
N ALA A 235 8.60 1.29 -13.59
CA ALA A 235 9.67 0.31 -13.69
C ALA A 235 9.26 -1.13 -13.39
N VAL A 236 8.02 -1.40 -12.96
CA VAL A 236 7.46 -2.75 -12.87
C VAL A 236 6.68 -3.07 -14.14
N THR A 237 5.66 -2.26 -14.47
CA THR A 237 4.68 -2.54 -15.53
C THR A 237 5.13 -2.13 -16.94
N ASN A 238 6.18 -1.32 -17.08
CA ASN A 238 6.76 -0.97 -18.37
C ASN A 238 7.94 -1.88 -18.77
N ASN A 239 7.83 -3.18 -18.47
CA ASN A 239 8.76 -4.21 -18.91
C ASN A 239 8.03 -5.38 -19.57
N ASP A 240 8.79 -6.25 -20.22
CA ASP A 240 8.38 -7.55 -20.75
C ASP A 240 9.53 -8.49 -20.42
N ALA A 241 9.66 -8.86 -19.14
CA ALA A 241 10.86 -9.54 -18.64
C ALA A 241 10.94 -10.99 -19.14
N ASP A 242 9.80 -11.62 -19.43
CA ASP A 242 9.72 -12.99 -19.95
C ASP A 242 9.71 -13.07 -21.49
N GLY A 243 9.53 -11.94 -22.19
CA GLY A 243 9.57 -11.82 -23.64
C GLY A 243 8.32 -12.39 -24.32
N ASP A 244 7.20 -12.51 -23.61
CA ASP A 244 5.94 -13.03 -24.15
C ASP A 244 5.17 -11.98 -24.99
N GLY A 245 5.66 -10.74 -25.02
CA GLY A 245 5.08 -9.63 -25.76
C GLY A 245 4.00 -8.88 -24.97
N ARG A 246 3.88 -9.11 -23.67
CA ARG A 246 2.98 -8.40 -22.76
C ARG A 246 3.77 -7.64 -21.71
N LYS A 247 3.12 -6.63 -21.16
CA LYS A 247 3.65 -5.89 -20.02
C LYS A 247 3.65 -6.77 -18.77
N ASP A 248 4.75 -6.72 -18.02
CA ASP A 248 4.86 -7.25 -16.67
C ASP A 248 3.79 -6.62 -15.77
N LYS A 249 3.45 -7.31 -14.68
CA LYS A 249 2.45 -6.87 -13.71
C LYS A 249 2.97 -7.03 -12.29
N PHE A 250 2.31 -6.36 -11.37
CA PHE A 250 2.40 -6.73 -9.97
C PHE A 250 1.78 -8.11 -9.77
N ASP A 251 2.38 -8.90 -8.89
CA ASP A 251 1.85 -10.17 -8.42
C ASP A 251 0.53 -9.92 -7.68
N PHE A 252 0.53 -9.02 -6.69
CA PHE A 252 -0.71 -8.42 -6.20
C PHE A 252 -0.64 -6.90 -6.07
N ILE A 253 -1.81 -6.26 -6.24
CA ILE A 253 -2.09 -4.91 -5.75
C ILE A 253 -3.18 -5.04 -4.69
N ASN A 254 -2.90 -4.47 -3.54
CA ASN A 254 -3.74 -4.51 -2.37
C ASN A 254 -4.09 -3.09 -1.93
N PHE A 255 -5.37 -2.78 -1.91
CA PHE A 255 -5.88 -1.56 -1.28
C PHE A 255 -6.33 -1.93 0.13
N ASP A 256 -5.49 -1.58 1.11
CA ASP A 256 -5.86 -1.53 2.52
C ASP A 256 -6.52 -0.17 2.78
N ALA A 257 -7.67 -0.01 2.12
CA ALA A 257 -8.43 1.22 1.99
C ALA A 257 -9.90 0.94 1.64
N CYS A 258 -10.79 1.79 2.16
CA CYS A 258 -12.23 1.69 2.00
C CYS A 258 -12.69 1.76 0.53
N LEU A 259 -13.76 1.01 0.19
CA LEU A 259 -14.53 1.16 -1.06
C LEU A 259 -13.76 0.88 -2.37
N MET A 260 -12.57 0.27 -2.29
CA MET A 260 -11.73 0.04 -3.46
C MET A 260 -12.14 -1.20 -4.27
N ASN A 261 -12.99 -2.09 -3.76
CA ASN A 261 -13.43 -3.27 -4.50
C ASN A 261 -14.77 -3.05 -5.22
N SER A 262 -14.69 -2.75 -6.51
CA SER A 262 -15.83 -2.80 -7.42
C SER A 262 -15.44 -3.53 -8.70
N VAL A 263 -16.44 -3.97 -9.47
CA VAL A 263 -16.22 -4.65 -10.74
C VAL A 263 -15.47 -3.74 -11.72
N GLU A 264 -15.83 -2.45 -11.74
CA GLU A 264 -15.21 -1.42 -12.56
C GLU A 264 -13.71 -1.29 -12.25
N LEU A 265 -13.38 -1.20 -10.96
CA LEU A 265 -12.00 -1.11 -10.50
C LEU A 265 -11.22 -2.40 -10.80
N ALA A 266 -11.79 -3.57 -10.50
CA ALA A 266 -11.17 -4.86 -10.78
C ALA A 266 -10.85 -5.06 -12.27
N LEU A 267 -11.74 -4.61 -13.17
CA LEU A 267 -11.52 -4.66 -14.62
C LEU A 267 -10.34 -3.79 -15.06
N VAL A 268 -10.19 -2.60 -14.49
CA VAL A 268 -9.05 -1.72 -14.80
C VAL A 268 -7.75 -2.25 -14.19
N MET A 269 -7.81 -2.77 -12.96
CA MET A 269 -6.66 -3.37 -12.27
C MET A 269 -6.11 -4.61 -12.98
N ALA A 270 -6.93 -5.29 -13.79
CA ALA A 270 -6.51 -6.48 -14.54
C ALA A 270 -5.34 -6.22 -15.51
N ASP A 271 -5.08 -4.96 -15.90
CA ASP A 271 -3.93 -4.60 -16.73
C ASP A 271 -2.62 -4.46 -15.93
N TYR A 272 -2.70 -4.27 -14.60
CA TYR A 272 -1.57 -3.93 -13.74
C TYR A 272 -1.24 -4.97 -12.69
N THR A 273 -2.17 -5.88 -12.37
CA THR A 273 -1.95 -6.96 -11.40
C THR A 273 -2.56 -8.28 -11.80
N ASP A 274 -1.93 -9.39 -11.40
CA ASP A 274 -2.51 -10.73 -11.51
C ASP A 274 -3.56 -11.00 -10.41
N TYR A 275 -3.31 -10.48 -9.20
CA TYR A 275 -4.21 -10.61 -8.05
C TYR A 275 -4.58 -9.25 -7.46
N TYR A 276 -5.87 -9.03 -7.25
CA TYR A 276 -6.39 -7.77 -6.75
C TYR A 276 -7.06 -7.97 -5.40
N ILE A 277 -6.58 -7.29 -4.36
CA ILE A 277 -7.09 -7.42 -3.00
C ILE A 277 -7.66 -6.07 -2.57
N ALA A 278 -8.94 -6.02 -2.21
CA ALA A 278 -9.60 -4.78 -1.79
C ALA A 278 -10.93 -5.06 -1.06
N SER A 279 -11.42 -4.07 -0.32
CA SER A 279 -12.75 -4.08 0.30
C SER A 279 -13.82 -3.39 -0.54
N ALA A 280 -15.02 -3.97 -0.61
CA ALA A 280 -16.15 -3.35 -1.31
C ALA A 280 -16.85 -2.28 -0.47
N GLU A 281 -16.59 -2.29 0.84
CA GLU A 281 -17.27 -1.47 1.84
C GLU A 281 -16.24 -0.61 2.59
N THR A 282 -16.70 0.09 3.61
CA THR A 282 -15.80 0.71 4.58
C THR A 282 -15.03 -0.37 5.34
N GLU A 283 -13.72 -0.22 5.47
CA GLU A 283 -12.89 -1.07 6.30
C GLU A 283 -12.80 -0.53 7.73
N PRO A 284 -12.62 -1.40 8.72
CA PRO A 284 -12.35 -0.94 10.07
C PRO A 284 -10.94 -0.34 10.16
N GLY A 285 -10.75 0.67 11.02
CA GLY A 285 -9.57 1.53 11.00
C GLY A 285 -8.21 0.84 11.26
N TYR A 286 -8.20 -0.37 11.84
CA TYR A 286 -6.95 -1.13 11.97
C TYR A 286 -6.41 -1.59 10.60
N GLY A 287 -7.22 -1.60 9.54
CA GLY A 287 -6.83 -2.06 8.22
C GLY A 287 -6.62 -3.57 8.17
N GLN A 288 -5.63 -4.03 7.40
CA GLN A 288 -5.26 -5.44 7.33
C GLN A 288 -4.53 -5.96 8.56
N TYR A 289 -4.56 -7.29 8.69
CA TYR A 289 -3.79 -8.00 9.71
C TYR A 289 -2.45 -8.47 9.13
N TYR A 290 -1.40 -7.64 9.26
CA TYR A 290 -0.08 -7.91 8.70
C TYR A 290 0.71 -8.98 9.46
N GLY A 291 0.55 -9.03 10.79
CA GLY A 291 1.57 -9.62 11.64
C GLY A 291 1.16 -9.76 13.08
N PRO A 292 2.02 -10.36 13.92
CA PRO A 292 1.50 -10.94 15.14
C PRO A 292 1.09 -9.89 16.15
N CYS A 293 -0.20 -9.93 16.51
CA CYS A 293 -0.73 -9.29 17.70
C CYS A 293 -0.73 -10.29 18.87
N ALA A 294 -0.45 -9.80 20.07
CA ALA A 294 -0.70 -10.55 21.29
C ALA A 294 -2.15 -10.32 21.72
N ASP A 295 -2.89 -11.38 22.05
CA ASP A 295 -4.16 -11.19 22.76
C ASP A 295 -3.95 -10.77 24.21
N GLN A 296 -5.06 -10.49 24.90
CA GLN A 296 -5.11 -10.12 26.32
C GLN A 296 -4.43 -11.14 27.26
N ASP A 297 -4.22 -12.39 26.81
CA ASP A 297 -3.58 -13.47 27.55
C ASP A 297 -2.10 -13.67 27.14
N GLY A 298 -1.57 -12.83 26.24
CA GLY A 298 -0.20 -12.86 25.75
C GLY A 298 0.05 -13.93 24.67
N LYS A 299 -1.00 -14.54 24.12
CA LYS A 299 -0.85 -15.49 23.02
C LYS A 299 -0.69 -14.73 21.71
N GLN A 300 0.40 -15.01 21.00
CA GLN A 300 0.67 -14.42 19.69
C GLN A 300 -0.08 -15.18 18.58
N TYR A 301 -0.79 -14.45 17.74
CA TYR A 301 -1.40 -14.95 16.52
C TYR A 301 -0.50 -14.62 15.35
N LYS A 302 -0.14 -15.59 14.52
CA LYS A 302 0.64 -15.31 13.32
C LYS A 302 -0.20 -14.60 12.28
N GLY A 303 0.40 -13.68 11.53
CA GLY A 303 -0.21 -13.07 10.33
C GLY A 303 0.37 -13.64 9.04
N TRP A 304 -0.14 -13.17 7.91
CA TRP A 304 0.26 -13.65 6.58
C TRP A 304 1.76 -13.45 6.29
N LEU A 305 2.41 -12.44 6.90
CA LEU A 305 3.86 -12.25 6.78
C LEU A 305 4.65 -13.38 7.45
N ASP A 306 4.20 -13.90 8.59
CA ASP A 306 4.84 -15.08 9.21
C ASP A 306 4.64 -16.34 8.37
N GLU A 307 3.50 -16.45 7.68
CA GLU A 307 3.23 -17.56 6.76
C GLU A 307 4.13 -17.44 5.52
N LEU A 308 4.27 -16.24 4.96
CA LEU A 308 5.12 -15.97 3.80
C LEU A 308 6.60 -16.24 4.12
N GLY A 309 7.06 -15.79 5.28
CA GLY A 309 8.45 -15.97 5.74
C GLY A 309 8.84 -17.37 6.18
N ASN A 310 7.87 -18.28 6.32
CA ASN A 310 8.15 -19.64 6.75
C ASN A 310 8.81 -20.44 5.62
N PRO A 311 10.05 -20.95 5.78
CA PRO A 311 10.75 -21.70 4.73
C PRO A 311 10.00 -22.96 4.27
N ALA A 312 9.11 -23.52 5.09
CA ALA A 312 8.27 -24.65 4.70
C ALA A 312 7.20 -24.28 3.65
N ASN A 313 6.89 -22.99 3.51
CA ASN A 313 5.91 -22.46 2.57
C ASN A 313 6.55 -21.81 1.33
N ASP A 314 7.88 -21.77 1.24
CA ASP A 314 8.63 -21.09 0.17
C ASP A 314 8.20 -21.57 -1.23
N GLU A 315 8.16 -22.90 -1.44
CA GLU A 315 7.69 -23.50 -2.70
C GLU A 315 6.21 -23.15 -3.01
N LYS A 316 5.38 -22.99 -1.97
CA LYS A 316 3.94 -22.72 -2.12
C LYS A 316 3.70 -21.29 -2.62
N TYR A 317 4.29 -20.29 -1.96
CA TYR A 317 3.99 -18.88 -2.26
C TYR A 317 4.82 -18.29 -3.41
N ASN A 318 5.95 -18.93 -3.76
CA ASN A 318 6.75 -18.57 -4.92
C ASN A 318 6.39 -19.35 -6.20
N ALA A 319 5.46 -20.30 -6.14
CA ALA A 319 4.87 -20.90 -7.34
C ALA A 319 4.09 -19.88 -8.19
N ALA A 320 3.77 -20.26 -9.44
CA ALA A 320 3.07 -19.40 -10.40
C ALA A 320 1.69 -18.93 -9.92
N ASP A 321 0.94 -19.79 -9.22
CA ASP A 321 -0.35 -19.45 -8.57
C ASP A 321 -0.23 -19.19 -7.07
N GLY A 322 1.01 -19.19 -6.54
CA GLY A 322 1.30 -19.06 -5.11
C GLY A 322 0.83 -17.73 -4.52
N THR A 323 0.83 -16.66 -5.31
CA THR A 323 0.36 -15.34 -4.87
C THR A 323 -1.16 -15.33 -4.64
N TYR A 324 -1.96 -16.10 -5.40
CA TYR A 324 -3.38 -16.26 -5.11
C TYR A 324 -3.62 -16.96 -3.77
N GLU A 325 -2.82 -18.00 -3.49
CA GLU A 325 -2.89 -18.72 -2.22
C GLU A 325 -2.52 -17.81 -1.04
N LEU A 326 -1.54 -16.92 -1.22
CA LEU A 326 -1.20 -15.89 -0.24
C LEU A 326 -2.34 -14.89 -0.06
N GLY A 327 -2.95 -14.40 -1.16
CA GLY A 327 -4.10 -13.48 -1.10
C GLY A 327 -5.30 -14.04 -0.34
N LYS A 328 -5.55 -15.35 -0.42
CA LYS A 328 -6.57 -16.01 0.42
C LYS A 328 -6.19 -16.00 1.89
N VAL A 329 -4.91 -16.21 2.23
CA VAL A 329 -4.45 -16.11 3.62
C VAL A 329 -4.63 -14.68 4.15
N ILE A 330 -4.31 -13.66 3.35
CA ILE A 330 -4.56 -12.25 3.71
C ILE A 330 -6.04 -12.02 4.03
N VAL A 331 -6.95 -12.53 3.19
CA VAL A 331 -8.41 -12.43 3.40
C VAL A 331 -8.86 -13.19 4.66
N ASP A 332 -8.38 -14.42 4.83
CA ASP A 332 -8.72 -15.26 5.99
C ASP A 332 -8.22 -14.61 7.29
N ASP A 333 -7.01 -14.06 7.29
CA ASP A 333 -6.40 -13.37 8.43
C ASP A 333 -7.15 -12.09 8.80
N PHE A 334 -7.51 -11.26 7.80
CA PHE A 334 -8.38 -10.10 8.01
C PHE A 334 -9.70 -10.51 8.68
N TYR A 335 -10.38 -11.51 8.14
CA TYR A 335 -11.65 -11.98 8.68
C TYR A 335 -11.50 -12.49 10.12
N ASN A 336 -10.49 -13.33 10.38
CA ASN A 336 -10.21 -13.87 11.71
C ASN A 336 -9.87 -12.77 12.73
N PHE A 337 -9.19 -11.71 12.30
CA PHE A 337 -8.83 -10.58 13.16
C PHE A 337 -10.06 -9.81 13.64
N TYR A 338 -11.06 -9.61 12.76
CA TYR A 338 -12.27 -8.84 13.05
C TYR A 338 -13.41 -9.65 13.67
N GLU A 339 -13.48 -10.97 13.39
CA GLU A 339 -14.50 -11.85 13.97
C GLU A 339 -14.27 -12.18 15.45
N LYS A 340 -13.10 -11.91 16.00
CA LYS A 340 -12.80 -12.28 17.39
C LYS A 340 -13.66 -11.51 18.38
N GLU A 341 -13.91 -12.15 19.52
CA GLU A 341 -14.80 -11.64 20.57
C GLU A 341 -14.18 -10.53 21.44
N THR A 342 -12.84 -10.49 21.56
CA THR A 342 -12.12 -9.56 22.43
C THR A 342 -10.75 -9.15 21.85
N GLY A 343 -10.24 -7.99 22.27
CA GLY A 343 -8.98 -7.42 21.78
C GLY A 343 -9.16 -6.47 20.60
N ASP A 344 -8.06 -6.00 20.01
CA ASP A 344 -8.05 -5.02 18.91
C ASP A 344 -8.83 -5.53 17.70
N GLY A 345 -9.67 -4.73 17.06
CA GLY A 345 -10.50 -5.20 15.93
C GLY A 345 -11.68 -6.10 16.31
N ALA A 346 -11.84 -6.49 17.58
CA ALA A 346 -12.96 -7.34 17.97
C ALA A 346 -14.34 -6.72 17.64
N SER A 347 -15.24 -7.55 17.11
CA SER A 347 -16.64 -7.20 16.80
C SER A 347 -16.81 -6.03 15.84
N GLN A 348 -15.85 -5.80 14.93
CA GLN A 348 -16.00 -4.85 13.84
C GLN A 348 -16.39 -5.61 12.56
N GLU A 349 -17.24 -5.01 11.75
CA GLU A 349 -17.67 -5.59 10.48
C GLU A 349 -16.78 -5.05 9.36
N GLY A 350 -16.30 -5.93 8.49
CA GLY A 350 -15.48 -5.58 7.34
C GLY A 350 -15.63 -6.61 6.23
N THR A 351 -15.29 -6.22 5.01
CA THR A 351 -15.22 -7.14 3.88
C THR A 351 -13.83 -7.06 3.27
N LEU A 352 -13.29 -8.17 2.80
CA LEU A 352 -12.07 -8.19 2.01
C LEU A 352 -12.17 -9.35 1.02
N ALA A 353 -11.71 -9.16 -0.20
CA ALA A 353 -11.69 -10.21 -1.20
C ALA A 353 -10.43 -10.15 -2.04
N VAL A 354 -9.99 -11.33 -2.49
CA VAL A 354 -8.94 -11.50 -3.50
C VAL A 354 -9.59 -11.90 -4.83
N VAL A 355 -9.26 -11.18 -5.89
CA VAL A 355 -9.73 -11.42 -7.26
C VAL A 355 -8.55 -11.89 -8.11
N ASP A 356 -8.69 -13.06 -8.73
CA ASP A 356 -7.81 -13.52 -9.79
C ASP A 356 -8.22 -12.82 -11.10
N THR A 357 -7.47 -11.77 -11.47
CA THR A 357 -7.86 -10.86 -12.56
C THR A 357 -7.82 -11.60 -13.90
N LYS A 358 -6.87 -12.51 -14.08
CA LYS A 358 -6.77 -13.35 -15.27
C LYS A 358 -7.99 -14.25 -15.42
N LYS A 359 -8.37 -14.99 -14.37
CA LYS A 359 -9.58 -15.84 -14.41
C LYS A 359 -10.84 -15.01 -14.62
N MET A 360 -10.92 -13.83 -14.03
CA MET A 360 -12.04 -12.91 -14.26
C MET A 360 -12.13 -12.52 -15.75
N MET A 361 -11.03 -12.11 -16.38
CA MET A 361 -11.01 -11.74 -17.80
C MET A 361 -11.27 -12.93 -18.73
N ASP A 362 -10.74 -14.11 -18.40
CA ASP A 362 -10.96 -15.35 -19.18
C ASP A 362 -12.40 -15.88 -19.06
N SER A 363 -13.13 -15.55 -18.00
CA SER A 363 -14.47 -16.08 -17.70
C SER A 363 -15.58 -15.60 -18.65
N GLN A 364 -15.27 -14.72 -19.60
CA GLN A 364 -16.26 -14.03 -20.44
C GLN A 364 -17.26 -13.17 -19.65
N PHE A 365 -16.93 -12.77 -18.43
CA PHE A 365 -17.78 -11.96 -17.56
C PHE A 365 -18.27 -10.68 -18.26
N VAL A 366 -17.37 -9.90 -18.85
CA VAL A 366 -17.71 -8.66 -19.60
C VAL A 366 -18.63 -8.95 -20.79
N ASN A 367 -18.35 -10.00 -21.56
CA ASN A 367 -19.18 -10.40 -22.69
C ASN A 367 -20.58 -10.82 -22.23
N THR A 368 -20.68 -11.50 -21.09
CA THR A 368 -21.94 -11.96 -20.50
C THR A 368 -22.77 -10.78 -20.01
N LEU A 369 -22.16 -9.81 -19.32
CA LEU A 369 -22.85 -8.58 -18.90
C LEU A 369 -23.33 -7.77 -20.11
N THR A 370 -22.48 -7.62 -21.13
CA THR A 370 -22.84 -6.92 -22.37
C THR A 370 -24.04 -7.59 -23.05
N ALA A 371 -23.99 -8.92 -23.18
CA ALA A 371 -25.10 -9.70 -23.76
C ALA A 371 -26.39 -9.57 -22.94
N LEU A 372 -26.30 -9.54 -21.60
CA LEU A 372 -27.45 -9.31 -20.73
C LEU A 372 -28.03 -7.92 -20.95
N THR A 373 -27.20 -6.88 -21.04
CA THR A 373 -27.63 -5.51 -21.33
C THR A 373 -28.33 -5.41 -22.69
N ASP A 374 -27.81 -6.10 -23.72
CA ASP A 374 -28.44 -6.15 -25.03
C ASP A 374 -29.82 -6.83 -25.00
N VAL A 375 -29.97 -7.92 -24.24
CA VAL A 375 -31.27 -8.59 -24.02
C VAL A 375 -32.26 -7.66 -23.32
N ILE A 376 -31.83 -7.00 -22.23
CA ILE A 376 -32.69 -6.06 -21.50
C ILE A 376 -33.11 -4.88 -22.39
N ARG A 377 -32.19 -4.34 -23.20
CA ARG A 377 -32.47 -3.26 -24.15
C ARG A 377 -33.45 -3.71 -25.24
N ALA A 378 -33.31 -4.94 -25.76
CA ALA A 378 -34.23 -5.48 -26.76
C ALA A 378 -35.65 -5.65 -26.20
N GLU A 379 -35.79 -6.20 -25.00
CA GLU A 379 -37.09 -6.37 -24.33
C GLU A 379 -37.75 -5.02 -23.99
N ALA A 380 -36.98 -4.07 -23.47
CA ALA A 380 -37.46 -2.70 -23.25
C ALA A 380 -37.82 -1.96 -24.56
N GLY A 381 -37.32 -2.43 -25.72
CA GLY A 381 -37.66 -1.94 -27.04
C GLY A 381 -39.03 -2.41 -27.57
N ASN A 382 -39.55 -3.54 -27.10
CA ASN A 382 -40.77 -4.18 -27.60
C ASN A 382 -42.07 -3.64 -26.98
N VAL A 383 -42.02 -2.54 -26.23
CA VAL A 383 -43.08 -2.11 -25.32
C VAL A 383 -44.22 -1.31 -26.00
N GLU A 384 -44.26 -1.28 -27.34
CA GLU A 384 -45.41 -0.70 -28.05
C GLU A 384 -46.71 -1.53 -27.88
N GLU A 385 -46.67 -2.77 -27.37
CA GLU A 385 -47.88 -3.60 -27.19
C GLU A 385 -48.59 -3.51 -25.82
N ASP A 386 -47.91 -3.22 -24.70
CA ASP A 386 -48.50 -3.41 -23.35
C ASP A 386 -48.39 -2.22 -22.36
N GLY A 387 -47.99 -1.02 -22.80
CA GLY A 387 -48.17 0.21 -22.00
C GLY A 387 -47.23 0.37 -20.79
N LEU A 388 -46.10 -0.33 -20.75
CA LEU A 388 -45.03 -0.10 -19.76
C LEU A 388 -44.10 1.02 -20.23
N HIS A 389 -44.22 2.22 -19.66
CA HIS A 389 -43.29 3.31 -19.96
C HIS A 389 -41.97 3.09 -19.22
N PHE A 390 -40.95 2.57 -19.91
CA PHE A 390 -39.56 2.68 -19.43
C PHE A 390 -39.06 4.11 -19.70
N TYR A 391 -38.36 4.71 -18.72
CA TYR A 391 -37.67 5.98 -18.91
C TYR A 391 -36.53 5.74 -19.93
N ASP A 392 -36.64 6.40 -21.08
CA ASP A 392 -35.85 6.14 -22.28
C ASP A 392 -34.46 6.79 -22.23
N GLU A 393 -33.71 6.58 -21.15
CA GLU A 393 -32.31 7.06 -21.03
C GLU A 393 -31.31 6.12 -21.73
N LEU A 394 -31.76 4.94 -22.17
CA LEU A 394 -30.93 3.92 -22.85
C LEU A 394 -30.99 3.97 -24.39
N LYS A 395 -31.84 4.84 -24.99
CA LYS A 395 -31.96 5.04 -26.45
C LYS A 395 -31.51 6.43 -26.95
N SER A 396 -31.07 7.34 -26.09
CA SER A 396 -30.61 8.68 -26.51
C SER A 396 -29.12 8.71 -26.82
#